data_AF-A0A8X8ZHL1-F1
#
_entry.id   AF-A0A8X8ZHL1-F1
#
_cell.length_a   1.000
_cell.length_b   1.000
_cell.length_c   1.000
_cell.angle_alpha   90.00
_cell.angle_beta   90.00
_cell.angle_gamma   90.00
#
_symmetry.space_group_name_H-M   'P 1'
#
loop_
_entity.id
_entity.type
_entity.pdbx_description
1 polymer ?
#
loop_
_entity_poly.entity_id
_entity_poly.type
_entity_poly.pdbx_seq_one_letter_code
_entity_poly.pdbx_strand_id
1 'polypeptide(L)'
;MAASILAFLSAFLALACLTAADFYRDTAITFGDGRAKILEGGRSFSLSLDQSSGSGFQSKNEFLVDNSPIRVFNNHGSSGVAFPTNQPMRVYCSLWNADDWATQGGRVKTDWAHAPFTAYYRNFNIGSCAAGTPCATQELDAKARNRLRWVQQKHMVYNYCADSSRFPQGSSLECKRSRF
;
A
#
# COMPACT_ATOMS: atom_id res chain seq x y z
N MET A 1 14.35 -60.45 -7.31
CA MET A 1 14.33 -59.77 -8.62
C MET A 1 12.94 -59.15 -8.76
N ALA A 2 12.68 -57.85 -8.79
CA ALA A 2 13.54 -56.68 -8.91
C ALA A 2 12.91 -55.52 -8.14
N ALA A 3 13.77 -54.70 -7.54
CA ALA A 3 13.50 -53.33 -7.18
C ALA A 3 13.28 -52.49 -8.45
N SER A 4 12.52 -51.40 -8.35
CA SER A 4 12.89 -50.05 -8.81
C SER A 4 11.67 -49.13 -8.97
N ILE A 5 11.61 -48.05 -8.19
CA ILE A 5 11.84 -46.65 -8.61
C ILE A 5 10.64 -46.05 -9.36
N LEU A 6 9.95 -45.11 -8.70
CA LEU A 6 9.63 -43.78 -9.23
C LEU A 6 9.07 -42.91 -8.11
N ALA A 7 9.98 -42.45 -7.25
CA ALA A 7 9.80 -41.20 -6.51
C ALA A 7 10.34 -40.09 -7.42
N PHE A 8 9.48 -39.28 -8.04
CA PHE A 8 9.86 -37.96 -8.53
C PHE A 8 8.62 -37.07 -8.74
N LEU A 9 8.73 -35.84 -8.19
CA LEU A 9 8.04 -34.61 -8.61
C LEU A 9 6.58 -34.39 -8.18
N SER A 10 6.40 -33.96 -6.93
CA SER A 10 5.72 -32.67 -6.66
C SER A 10 6.14 -32.05 -5.32
N ALA A 11 7.43 -32.11 -5.01
CA ALA A 11 8.02 -31.22 -4.00
C ALA A 11 8.33 -29.87 -4.66
N PHE A 12 7.29 -29.08 -4.95
CA PHE A 12 7.41 -27.63 -5.20
C PHE A 12 6.08 -26.96 -4.85
N LEU A 13 5.49 -27.31 -3.69
CA LEU A 13 4.80 -26.28 -2.95
C LEU A 13 5.92 -25.44 -2.36
N ALA A 14 6.22 -24.31 -3.01
CA ALA A 14 7.12 -23.32 -2.46
C ALA A 14 6.59 -23.01 -1.05
N LEU A 15 7.26 -23.58 -0.05
CA LEU A 15 7.17 -23.11 1.30
C LEU A 15 7.73 -21.70 1.22
N ALA A 16 6.86 -20.72 0.95
CA ALA A 16 7.17 -19.34 1.19
C ALA A 16 7.61 -19.32 2.65
N CYS A 17 8.92 -19.21 2.86
CA CYS A 17 9.50 -19.13 4.17
C CYS A 17 8.71 -18.02 4.87
N LEU A 18 7.94 -18.35 5.91
CA LEU A 18 7.35 -17.38 6.80
C LEU A 18 8.50 -16.75 7.59
N THR A 19 9.41 -16.04 6.90
CA THR A 19 10.28 -15.11 7.58
C THR A 19 9.35 -14.06 8.15
N ALA A 20 9.32 -13.96 9.47
CA ALA A 20 8.63 -12.86 10.12
C ALA A 20 9.07 -11.54 9.47
N ALA A 21 8.12 -10.63 9.25
CA ALA A 21 8.42 -9.29 8.75
C ALA A 21 9.56 -8.68 9.57
N ASP A 22 10.63 -8.27 8.91
CA ASP A 22 11.80 -7.68 9.56
C ASP A 22 12.16 -6.35 8.91
N PHE A 23 11.90 -5.28 9.64
CA PHE A 23 12.17 -3.92 9.19
C PHE A 23 13.66 -3.66 8.92
N TYR A 24 14.60 -4.36 9.60
CA TYR A 24 16.03 -4.20 9.31
C TYR A 24 16.37 -4.69 7.91
N ARG A 25 15.76 -5.80 7.51
CA ARG A 25 15.97 -6.39 6.19
C ARG A 25 15.21 -5.61 5.12
N ASP A 26 13.97 -5.24 5.38
CA ASP A 26 13.01 -4.90 4.33
C ASP A 26 12.84 -3.38 4.11
N THR A 27 13.34 -2.53 5.02
CA THR A 27 13.14 -1.07 4.98
C THR A 27 14.40 -0.25 5.19
N ALA A 28 14.37 1.01 4.75
CA ALA A 28 15.40 2.00 5.00
C ALA A 28 14.77 3.32 5.46
N ILE A 29 15.31 3.90 6.53
CA ILE A 29 14.93 5.25 7.00
C ILE A 29 15.29 6.26 5.90
N THR A 30 14.33 7.10 5.51
CA THR A 30 14.54 8.12 4.47
C THR A 30 14.81 9.49 5.08
N PHE A 31 14.11 9.85 6.15
CA PHE A 31 14.31 11.09 6.90
C PHE A 31 13.81 10.96 8.33
N GLY A 32 14.23 11.89 9.19
CA GLY A 32 13.67 12.05 10.54
C GLY A 32 14.69 12.33 11.65
N ASP A 33 15.99 12.24 11.37
CA ASP A 33 17.05 12.63 12.32
C ASP A 33 16.85 12.01 13.72
N GLY A 34 16.73 10.68 13.77
CA GLY A 34 16.46 9.93 15.00
C GLY A 34 14.97 9.75 15.36
N ARG A 35 14.03 10.35 14.60
CA ARG A 35 12.57 10.20 14.79
C ARG A 35 11.96 8.97 14.12
N ALA A 36 12.73 8.30 13.26
CA ALA A 36 12.40 6.99 12.73
C ALA A 36 13.24 5.93 13.44
N LYS A 37 12.60 4.92 14.04
CA LYS A 37 13.31 3.86 14.79
C LYS A 37 12.74 2.49 14.48
N ILE A 38 13.64 1.54 14.24
CA ILE A 38 13.32 0.11 14.24
C ILE A 38 13.42 -0.37 15.68
N LEU A 39 12.37 -1.04 16.15
CA LEU A 39 12.20 -1.47 17.53
C LEU A 39 12.05 -3.00 17.61
N GLU A 40 12.08 -3.53 18.83
CA GLU A 40 11.78 -4.94 19.13
C GLU A 40 12.61 -5.96 18.34
N GLY A 41 13.84 -5.59 17.98
CA GLY A 41 14.73 -6.43 17.18
C GLY A 41 14.26 -6.61 15.73
N GLY A 42 13.62 -5.62 15.13
CA GLY A 42 13.21 -5.65 13.72
C GLY A 42 11.71 -5.88 13.50
N ARG A 43 10.95 -6.17 14.56
CA ARG A 43 9.52 -6.54 14.46
C ARG A 43 8.57 -5.37 14.39
N SER A 44 9.01 -4.19 14.80
CA SER A 44 8.22 -2.96 14.77
C SER A 44 9.03 -1.77 14.29
N PHE A 45 8.32 -0.78 13.77
CA PHE A 45 8.87 0.50 13.34
C PHE A 45 8.06 1.62 14.00
N SER A 46 8.73 2.64 14.51
CA SER A 46 8.10 3.86 15.01
C SER A 46 8.52 5.07 14.19
N LEU A 47 7.54 5.90 13.85
CA LEU A 47 7.72 7.23 13.28
C LEU A 47 7.21 8.25 14.29
N SER A 48 8.00 9.28 14.58
CA SER A 48 7.55 10.42 15.38
C SER A 48 7.57 11.73 14.59
N LEU A 49 6.70 12.65 15.00
CA LEU A 49 6.55 13.99 14.45
C LEU A 49 6.46 15.00 15.60
N ASP A 50 7.27 16.04 15.51
CA ASP A 50 7.25 17.22 16.38
C ASP A 50 7.41 18.50 15.54
N GLN A 51 7.47 19.67 16.19
CA GLN A 51 7.57 20.96 15.49
C GLN A 51 8.82 21.09 14.60
N SER A 52 9.87 20.32 14.87
CA SER A 52 11.12 20.41 14.12
C SER A 52 11.10 19.57 12.85
N SER A 53 10.54 18.35 12.90
CA SER A 53 10.47 17.48 11.72
C SER A 53 9.52 16.30 11.93
N GLY A 54 9.09 15.75 10.80
CA GLY A 54 8.48 14.42 10.72
C GLY A 54 9.51 13.31 10.59
N SER A 55 9.06 12.17 10.14
CA SER A 55 9.94 11.04 9.82
C SER A 55 9.34 10.11 8.79
N GLY A 56 10.18 9.31 8.14
CA GLY A 56 9.71 8.34 7.17
C GLY A 56 10.73 7.25 6.84
N PHE A 57 10.22 6.21 6.21
CA PHE A 57 10.99 5.11 5.65
C PHE A 57 10.44 4.69 4.30
N GLN A 58 11.25 3.94 3.56
CA GLN A 58 10.88 3.30 2.31
C GLN A 58 11.18 1.80 2.34
N SER A 59 10.49 1.02 1.52
CA SER A 59 10.88 -0.36 1.24
C SER A 59 12.18 -0.40 0.44
N LYS A 60 13.02 -1.41 0.71
CA LYS A 60 14.21 -1.65 -0.13
C LYS A 60 13.81 -2.27 -1.48
N ASN A 61 12.85 -3.18 -1.44
CA ASN A 61 12.37 -3.88 -2.63
C ASN A 61 11.29 -3.08 -3.36
N GLU A 62 11.27 -3.26 -4.68
CA GLU A 62 10.18 -2.80 -5.54
C GLU A 62 8.99 -3.75 -5.40
N PHE A 63 7.78 -3.20 -5.51
CA PHE A 63 6.55 -3.96 -5.31
C PHE A 63 5.53 -3.63 -6.39
N LEU A 64 4.68 -4.61 -6.68
CA LEU A 64 3.46 -4.43 -7.45
C LEU A 64 2.28 -4.60 -6.48
N VAL A 65 1.20 -3.87 -6.76
CA VAL A 65 0.06 -3.72 -5.85
C VAL A 65 -0.98 -4.80 -6.16
N ASP A 66 -1.32 -5.65 -5.16
CA ASP A 66 -2.69 -6.14 -4.82
C ASP A 66 -2.70 -7.36 -3.86
N ASN A 67 -3.46 -7.31 -2.74
CA ASN A 67 -4.30 -8.41 -2.18
C ASN A 67 -5.24 -8.09 -0.96
N SER A 68 -5.80 -6.88 -0.86
CA SER A 68 -7.02 -6.51 -0.08
C SER A 68 -7.34 -5.03 -0.33
N PRO A 69 -8.40 -4.68 -1.06
CA PRO A 69 -8.54 -3.33 -1.60
C PRO A 69 -9.24 -2.38 -0.62
N ILE A 70 -8.62 -1.22 -0.39
CA ILE A 70 -9.32 0.00 0.04
C ILE A 70 -9.87 0.74 -1.19
N ARG A 71 -9.18 0.61 -2.34
CA ARG A 71 -9.58 1.12 -3.65
C ARG A 71 -9.09 0.15 -4.72
N VAL A 72 -9.90 -0.06 -5.76
CA VAL A 72 -9.54 -0.81 -6.97
C VAL A 72 -9.40 0.18 -8.10
N PHE A 73 -8.34 0.01 -8.88
CA PHE A 73 -8.13 0.74 -10.12
C PHE A 73 -7.73 -0.27 -11.18
N ASN A 74 -8.62 -0.55 -12.12
CA ASN A 74 -8.36 -1.52 -13.17
C ASN A 74 -7.47 -0.88 -14.25
N ASN A 75 -6.61 -1.70 -14.86
CA ASN A 75 -5.83 -1.26 -16.00
C ASN A 75 -6.74 -1.08 -17.22
N HIS A 76 -7.06 0.17 -17.54
CA HIS A 76 -7.85 0.56 -18.71
C HIS A 76 -6.99 1.16 -19.83
N GLY A 77 -5.73 0.72 -19.94
CA GLY A 77 -4.77 1.18 -20.94
C GLY A 77 -5.26 1.05 -22.38
N SER A 78 -6.03 0.00 -22.71
CA SER A 78 -6.69 -0.19 -24.02
C SER A 78 -7.66 0.91 -24.40
N SER A 79 -7.93 1.84 -23.49
CA SER A 79 -8.85 2.95 -23.69
C SER A 79 -8.24 4.30 -23.31
N GLY A 80 -6.91 4.38 -23.35
CA GLY A 80 -6.17 5.62 -23.17
C GLY A 80 -6.06 6.10 -21.72
N VAL A 81 -6.47 5.30 -20.74
CA VAL A 81 -6.24 5.61 -19.31
C VAL A 81 -4.82 5.18 -18.95
N ALA A 82 -3.98 6.13 -18.54
CA ALA A 82 -2.63 5.83 -18.08
C ALA A 82 -2.67 4.90 -16.85
N PHE A 83 -1.80 3.90 -16.83
CA PHE A 83 -1.65 2.95 -15.72
C PHE A 83 -0.15 2.67 -15.51
N PRO A 84 0.33 2.59 -14.26
CA PRO A 84 1.74 2.32 -13.96
C PRO A 84 2.08 0.85 -14.22
N THR A 85 2.27 0.47 -15.49
CA THR A 85 2.60 -0.92 -15.88
C THR A 85 4.09 -1.20 -15.92
N ASN A 86 4.90 -0.20 -16.26
CA ASN A 86 6.31 -0.38 -16.62
C ASN A 86 7.28 0.41 -15.72
N GLN A 87 6.77 1.02 -14.65
CA GLN A 87 7.56 1.81 -13.71
C GLN A 87 7.59 1.07 -12.37
N PRO A 88 8.75 0.53 -11.96
CA PRO A 88 8.87 -0.08 -10.64
C PRO A 88 8.59 0.92 -9.53
N MET A 89 7.93 0.48 -8.45
CA MET A 89 7.52 1.34 -7.34
C MET A 89 8.08 0.84 -6.02
N ARG A 90 8.27 1.74 -5.05
CA ARG A 90 8.64 1.42 -3.65
C ARG A 90 7.53 1.88 -2.70
N VAL A 91 7.35 1.16 -1.60
CA VAL A 91 6.43 1.56 -0.54
C VAL A 91 7.11 2.66 0.27
N TYR A 92 6.42 3.75 0.52
CA TYR A 92 6.85 4.79 1.45
C TYR A 92 5.86 4.88 2.60
N CYS A 93 6.38 5.09 3.82
CA CYS A 93 5.58 5.39 4.99
C CYS A 93 6.18 6.62 5.66
N SER A 94 5.35 7.61 5.92
CA SER A 94 5.78 8.87 6.52
C SER A 94 4.75 9.40 7.51
N LEU A 95 5.24 10.14 8.50
CA LEU A 95 4.44 10.95 9.40
C LEU A 95 4.93 12.39 9.28
N TRP A 96 4.05 13.30 8.87
CA TRP A 96 4.38 14.69 8.56
C TRP A 96 3.18 15.61 8.82
N ASN A 97 3.46 16.91 8.98
CA ASN A 97 2.43 17.93 9.20
C ASN A 97 1.81 18.39 7.88
N ALA A 98 0.48 18.36 7.81
CA ALA A 98 -0.29 18.74 6.62
C ALA A 98 -1.40 19.74 6.97
N ASP A 99 -1.07 20.74 7.79
CA ASP A 99 -2.02 21.70 8.37
C ASP A 99 -2.86 22.45 7.34
N ASP A 100 -2.38 22.61 6.12
CA ASP A 100 -3.08 23.34 5.08
C ASP A 100 -4.29 22.59 4.51
N TRP A 101 -4.41 21.27 4.75
CA TRP A 101 -5.48 20.48 4.13
C TRP A 101 -5.99 19.27 4.92
N ALA A 102 -5.22 18.70 5.85
CA ALA A 102 -5.53 17.38 6.42
C ALA A 102 -6.82 17.33 7.24
N THR A 103 -7.04 18.29 8.14
CA THR A 103 -8.19 18.25 9.06
C THR A 103 -9.18 19.36 8.72
N GLN A 104 -10.41 18.95 8.37
CA GLN A 104 -11.49 19.83 7.92
C GLN A 104 -11.06 20.78 6.79
N GLY A 105 -10.29 20.29 5.82
CA GLY A 105 -9.76 21.10 4.72
C GLY A 105 -8.77 22.18 5.18
N GLY A 106 -8.04 21.93 6.27
CA GLY A 106 -7.00 22.82 6.79
C GLY A 106 -7.46 23.83 7.84
N ARG A 107 -8.72 23.75 8.30
CA ARG A 107 -9.28 24.65 9.31
C ARG A 107 -8.78 24.36 10.72
N VAL A 108 -8.48 23.09 11.02
CA VAL A 108 -7.94 22.67 12.31
C VAL A 108 -6.46 22.42 12.15
N LYS A 109 -5.65 23.18 12.87
CA LYS A 109 -4.18 23.13 12.86
C LYS A 109 -3.66 22.15 13.90
N THR A 110 -2.43 21.69 13.72
CA THR A 110 -1.79 20.78 14.67
C THR A 110 -1.53 21.51 15.98
N ASP A 111 -2.06 20.98 17.07
CA ASP A 111 -1.70 21.44 18.40
C ASP A 111 -0.42 20.75 18.87
N TRP A 112 0.69 21.43 18.62
CA TRP A 112 2.02 20.93 18.94
C TRP A 112 2.32 20.77 20.43
N ALA A 113 1.47 21.28 21.34
CA ALA A 113 1.60 20.98 22.76
C ALA A 113 1.43 19.47 23.06
N HIS A 114 0.80 18.72 22.15
CA HIS A 114 0.61 17.28 22.25
C HIS A 114 1.70 16.46 21.55
N ALA A 115 2.75 17.10 21.02
CA ALA A 115 3.89 16.40 20.44
C ALA A 115 4.72 15.66 21.53
N PRO A 116 5.40 14.55 21.18
CA PRO A 116 5.52 13.98 19.84
C PRO A 116 4.33 13.11 19.46
N PHE A 117 3.83 13.30 18.23
CA PHE A 117 2.87 12.39 17.62
C PHE A 117 3.60 11.15 17.12
N THR A 118 3.16 9.96 17.49
CA THR A 118 3.89 8.72 17.16
C THR A 118 2.99 7.70 16.46
N ALA A 119 3.46 7.17 15.33
CA ALA A 119 2.84 6.08 14.60
C ALA A 119 3.70 4.80 14.69
N TYR A 120 3.05 3.66 14.95
CA TYR A 120 3.71 2.36 15.04
C TYR A 120 3.26 1.45 13.91
N TYR A 121 4.23 0.79 13.29
CA TYR A 121 4.04 -0.19 12.23
C TYR A 121 4.56 -1.53 12.71
N ARG A 122 3.83 -2.60 12.38
CA ARG A 122 4.20 -4.00 12.64
C ARG A 122 3.74 -4.86 11.48
N ASN A 123 4.25 -6.08 11.40
CA ASN A 123 3.84 -7.08 10.42
C ASN A 123 3.96 -6.56 8.96
N PHE A 124 5.03 -5.81 8.68
CA PHE A 124 5.29 -5.25 7.37
C PHE A 124 5.67 -6.34 6.37
N ASN A 125 4.70 -6.79 5.60
CA ASN A 125 4.90 -7.81 4.58
C ASN A 125 4.64 -7.19 3.20
N ILE A 126 5.64 -7.26 2.33
CA ILE A 126 5.50 -6.89 0.93
C ILE A 126 5.58 -8.17 0.10
N GLY A 127 4.43 -8.56 -0.47
CA GLY A 127 4.43 -9.50 -1.59
C GLY A 127 4.95 -8.79 -2.83
N SER A 128 6.22 -9.02 -3.17
CA SER A 128 6.80 -8.54 -4.42
C SER A 128 6.76 -9.64 -5.46
N CYS A 129 6.38 -9.33 -6.69
CA CYS A 129 6.78 -10.15 -7.83
C CYS A 129 8.10 -9.61 -8.38
N ALA A 130 9.03 -10.51 -8.69
CA ALA A 130 10.29 -10.14 -9.32
C ALA A 130 10.02 -9.51 -10.69
N ALA A 131 10.76 -8.45 -11.02
CA ALA A 131 10.70 -7.82 -12.32
C ALA A 131 10.97 -8.87 -13.43
N GLY A 132 10.03 -9.03 -14.36
CA GLY A 132 10.11 -10.04 -15.44
C GLY A 132 9.35 -11.35 -15.17
N THR A 133 8.81 -11.57 -13.97
CA THR A 133 7.93 -12.71 -13.68
C THR A 133 6.46 -12.28 -13.80
N PRO A 134 5.57 -13.07 -14.45
CA PRO A 134 4.14 -12.80 -14.44
C PRO A 134 3.62 -12.77 -12.99
N CYS A 135 3.22 -11.59 -12.52
CA CYS A 135 2.58 -11.45 -11.23
C CYS A 135 1.17 -12.04 -11.33
N ALA A 136 0.72 -12.74 -10.29
CA ALA A 136 -0.65 -13.24 -10.25
C ALA A 136 -1.61 -12.04 -10.37
N THR A 137 -2.39 -12.00 -11.45
CA THR A 137 -3.53 -11.08 -11.56
C THR A 137 -4.64 -11.62 -10.67
N GLN A 138 -4.81 -11.04 -9.49
CA GLN A 138 -5.85 -11.47 -8.57
C GLN A 138 -7.05 -10.54 -8.71
N GLU A 139 -8.08 -11.02 -9.41
CA GLU A 139 -9.38 -10.37 -9.38
C GLU A 139 -10.06 -10.55 -8.03
N LEU A 140 -10.87 -9.57 -7.66
CA LEU A 140 -11.67 -9.66 -6.44
C LEU A 140 -12.82 -10.64 -6.61
N ASP A 141 -12.91 -11.58 -5.67
CA ASP A 141 -14.08 -12.44 -5.56
C ASP A 141 -15.37 -11.62 -5.28
N ALA A 142 -16.52 -12.25 -5.44
CA ALA A 142 -17.81 -11.59 -5.25
C ALA A 142 -18.00 -11.03 -3.83
N LYS A 143 -17.43 -11.67 -2.81
CA LYS A 143 -17.54 -11.26 -1.41
C LYS A 143 -16.73 -10.00 -1.14
N ALA A 144 -15.49 -9.94 -1.64
CA ALA A 144 -14.61 -8.79 -1.56
C ALA A 144 -15.21 -7.58 -2.30
N ARG A 145 -15.80 -7.80 -3.48
CA ARG A 145 -16.53 -6.76 -4.23
C ARG A 145 -17.72 -6.21 -3.45
N ASN A 146 -18.53 -7.07 -2.85
CA ASN A 146 -19.67 -6.63 -2.04
C ASN A 146 -19.23 -5.87 -0.78
N ARG A 147 -18.15 -6.31 -0.13
CA ARG A 147 -17.56 -5.60 1.01
C ARG A 147 -17.07 -4.21 0.61
N LEU A 148 -16.35 -4.10 -0.51
CA LEU A 148 -15.86 -2.82 -1.01
C LEU A 148 -17.02 -1.88 -1.37
N ARG A 149 -18.09 -2.38 -1.99
CA ARG A 149 -19.32 -1.60 -2.24
C ARG A 149 -19.93 -1.08 -0.94
N TRP A 150 -20.04 -1.93 0.08
CA TRP A 150 -20.59 -1.53 1.39
C TRP A 150 -19.74 -0.44 2.05
N VAL A 151 -18.40 -0.59 2.04
CA VAL A 151 -17.49 0.44 2.58
C VAL A 151 -17.65 1.75 1.81
N GLN A 152 -17.70 1.69 0.47
CA GLN A 152 -17.88 2.87 -0.35
C GLN A 152 -19.24 3.54 -0.12
N GLN A 153 -20.32 2.78 0.10
CA GLN A 153 -21.65 3.33 0.34
C GLN A 153 -21.82 3.92 1.75
N LYS A 154 -21.14 3.35 2.76
CA LYS A 154 -21.36 3.71 4.17
C LYS A 154 -20.28 4.62 4.76
N HIS A 155 -19.06 4.59 4.23
CA HIS A 155 -17.90 5.22 4.85
C HIS A 155 -17.09 6.13 3.92
N MET A 156 -17.39 6.17 2.61
CA MET A 156 -16.69 7.07 1.69
C MET A 156 -17.27 8.48 1.77
N VAL A 157 -16.50 9.41 2.30
CA VAL A 157 -16.89 10.83 2.45
C VAL A 157 -16.50 11.71 1.27
N TYR A 158 -15.60 11.22 0.40
CA TYR A 158 -15.16 11.94 -0.79
C TYR A 158 -14.86 10.96 -1.94
N ASN A 159 -15.26 11.33 -3.15
CA ASN A 159 -15.00 10.57 -4.37
C ASN A 159 -14.79 11.52 -5.54
N TYR A 160 -13.55 11.60 -6.05
CA TYR A 160 -13.20 12.50 -7.14
C TYR A 160 -14.02 12.28 -8.43
N CYS A 161 -14.48 11.05 -8.71
CA CYS A 161 -15.33 10.78 -9.88
C CYS A 161 -16.70 11.46 -9.79
N ALA A 162 -17.17 11.76 -8.58
CA ALA A 162 -18.46 12.42 -8.33
C ALA A 162 -18.31 13.93 -8.04
N ASP A 163 -17.07 14.43 -8.03
CA ASP A 163 -16.77 15.83 -7.75
C ASP A 163 -16.89 16.68 -9.02
N SER A 164 -18.12 17.10 -9.33
CA SER A 164 -18.42 17.96 -10.47
C SER A 164 -17.87 19.37 -10.34
N SER A 165 -17.62 19.84 -9.11
CA SER A 165 -17.00 21.15 -8.88
C SER A 165 -15.54 21.16 -9.28
N ARG A 166 -14.81 20.08 -8.97
CA ARG A 166 -13.42 19.91 -9.39
C ARG A 166 -13.29 19.56 -10.88
N PHE A 167 -14.24 18.80 -11.42
CA PHE A 167 -14.24 18.36 -12.82
C PHE A 167 -15.51 18.84 -13.56
N PRO A 168 -15.62 20.14 -13.86
CA PRO A 168 -16.82 20.71 -14.49
C PRO A 168 -17.02 20.22 -15.94
N GLN A 169 -15.95 19.79 -16.60
CA GLN A 169 -15.99 19.21 -17.96
C GLN A 169 -16.37 17.72 -17.98
N GLY A 170 -16.76 17.18 -16.83
CA GLY A 170 -17.12 15.78 -16.65
C GLY A 170 -15.99 14.96 -16.05
N SER A 171 -16.36 13.82 -15.46
CA SER A 171 -15.41 12.90 -14.83
C SER A 171 -14.45 12.29 -15.86
N SER A 172 -13.25 11.96 -15.39
CA SER A 172 -12.21 11.26 -16.13
C SER A 172 -12.69 9.90 -16.70
N LEU A 173 -12.00 9.41 -17.74
CA LEU A 173 -12.46 8.27 -18.55
C LEU A 173 -12.61 6.97 -17.76
N GLU A 174 -11.77 6.76 -16.76
CA GLU A 174 -11.83 5.60 -15.87
C GLU A 174 -13.08 5.60 -14.98
N CYS A 175 -13.61 6.78 -14.65
CA CYS A 175 -14.82 6.90 -13.81
C CYS A 175 -16.09 6.44 -14.53
N LYS A 176 -16.06 6.39 -15.87
CA LYS A 176 -17.19 5.96 -16.71
C LYS A 176 -17.23 4.45 -16.91
N ARG A 177 -16.31 3.71 -16.32
CA ARG A 177 -16.13 2.27 -16.53
C ARG A 177 -16.59 1.46 -15.32
N SER A 178 -16.85 0.18 -15.57
CA SER A 178 -17.13 -0.73 -14.46
C SER A 178 -15.92 -0.81 -13.53
N ARG A 179 -16.20 -0.68 -12.24
CA ARG A 179 -15.20 -0.85 -11.18
C ARG A 179 -14.81 -2.33 -10.99
N PHE A 180 -15.63 -3.26 -11.47
CA PHE A 180 -15.51 -4.71 -11.33
C PHE A 180 -16.01 -5.48 -12.54
#